data_AF-A0A1I6CRE1-F1
#
_entry.id   AF-A0A1I6CRE1-F1
#
_cell.length_a   1.000
_cell.length_b   1.000
_cell.length_c   1.000
_cell.angle_alpha   90.00
_cell.angle_beta   90.00
_cell.angle_gamma   90.00
#
_symmetry.space_group_name_H-M   'P 1'
#
loop_
_entity.id
_entity.type
_entity.pdbx_description
1 polymer ?
#
loop_
_entity_poly.entity_id
_entity_poly.type
_entity_poly.pdbx_seq_one_letter_code
_entity_poly.pdbx_strand_id
1 'polypeptide(L)' 'MPKYNLKFDLTPNDMDLIENALRFAAANASDEPRIDAKSANELLGRLHNQKSFYRPKGPYISG' A
#
# COMPACT_ATOMS: atom_id res chain seq x y z
N MET A 1 -1.15 -30.54 -6.39
CA MET A 1 -0.78 -29.45 -5.45
C MET A 1 -1.80 -28.34 -5.60
N PRO A 2 -2.33 -27.75 -4.51
CA PRO A 2 -3.20 -26.58 -4.62
C PRO A 2 -2.42 -25.45 -5.30
N LYS A 3 -3.00 -24.85 -6.35
CA LYS A 3 -2.39 -23.71 -7.05
C LYS A 3 -2.95 -22.43 -6.46
N TYR A 4 -2.09 -21.47 -6.15
CA TYR A 4 -2.52 -20.16 -5.66
C TYR A 4 -3.33 -19.42 -6.72
N ASN A 5 -4.34 -18.68 -6.25
CA ASN A 5 -5.06 -17.76 -7.10
C ASN A 5 -4.19 -16.54 -7.42
N LEU A 6 -4.07 -16.21 -8.70
CA LEU A 6 -3.30 -15.06 -9.18
C LEU A 6 -4.20 -13.87 -9.53
N LYS A 7 -5.52 -14.07 -9.54
CA LYS A 7 -6.49 -13.00 -9.79
C LYS A 7 -7.05 -12.52 -8.46
N PHE A 8 -6.82 -11.26 -8.15
CA PHE A 8 -7.40 -10.60 -6.98
C PHE A 8 -8.36 -9.55 -7.48
N ASP A 9 -9.64 -9.69 -7.13
CA ASP A 9 -10.68 -8.70 -7.44
C ASP A 9 -10.68 -7.65 -6.32
N LEU A 10 -9.66 -6.79 -6.34
CA LEU A 10 -9.50 -5.69 -5.38
C LEU A 10 -9.94 -4.37 -6.02
N THR A 11 -10.82 -3.65 -5.34
CA THR A 11 -11.21 -2.30 -5.74
C THR A 11 -10.21 -1.27 -5.18
N PRO A 12 -10.18 -0.03 -5.71
CA PRO A 12 -9.39 1.04 -5.12
C PRO A 12 -9.71 1.28 -3.63
N ASN A 13 -10.97 1.13 -3.22
CA ASN A 13 -11.36 1.28 -1.81
C ASN A 13 -10.77 0.16 -0.93
N ASP A 14 -10.76 -1.08 -1.44
CA ASP A 14 -10.12 -2.20 -0.73
C ASP A 14 -8.62 -1.96 -0.60
N MET A 15 -8.00 -1.38 -1.63
CA MET A 15 -6.58 -1.03 -1.59
C MET A 15 -6.29 0.04 -0.54
N ASP A 16 -7.12 1.09 -0.46
CA ASP A 16 -6.96 2.13 0.55
C ASP A 16 -7.16 1.57 1.97
N LEU A 17 -8.10 0.64 2.17
CA LEU A 17 -8.28 -0.05 3.44
C LEU A 17 -7.03 -0.88 3.82
N ILE A 18 -6.48 -1.63 2.88
CA ILE A 18 -5.25 -2.41 3.07
C ILE A 18 -4.07 -1.50 3.44
N GLU A 19 -3.91 -0.37 2.74
CA GLU A 19 -2.85 0.58 3.04
C GLU A 19 -2.98 1.19 4.43
N ASN A 20 -4.21 1.53 4.84
CA ASN A 20 -4.47 2.04 6.19
C ASN A 20 -4.15 1.00 7.26
N ALA A 21 -4.55 -0.26 7.04
CA ALA A 21 -4.22 -1.36 7.94
C ALA A 21 -2.71 -1.59 8.04
N LEU A 22 -1.98 -1.53 6.92
CA LEU A 22 -0.52 -1.67 6.90
C LEU A 22 0.19 -0.52 7.61
N ARG A 23 -0.30 0.73 7.45
CA ARG A 23 0.23 1.90 8.19
C ARG A 23 0.02 1.75 9.68
N PHE A 24 -1.19 1.34 10.08
CA PHE A 24 -1.51 1.09 11.49
C PHE A 24 -0.62 -0.03 12.06
N ALA A 25 -0.49 -1.14 11.34
CA ALA A 25 0.36 -2.27 11.72
C ALA A 25 1.82 -1.83 11.91
N ALA A 26 2.38 -1.10 10.94
CA ALA A 26 3.76 -0.60 11.01
C ALA A 26 3.97 0.37 12.19
N ALA A 27 2.98 1.22 12.50
CA ALA A 27 3.06 2.16 13.62
C ALA A 27 3.02 1.47 15.00
N ASN A 28 2.32 0.34 15.11
CA ASN A 28 2.17 -0.42 16.36
C ASN A 28 3.09 -1.65 16.45
N ALA A 29 4.05 -1.79 15.51
CA ALA A 29 4.91 -2.96 15.44
C ALA A 29 5.84 -3.15 16.65
N SER A 30 6.09 -2.08 17.43
CA SER A 30 6.80 -2.17 18.71
C SER A 30 6.03 -2.98 19.77
N ASP A 31 4.70 -2.93 19.70
CA ASP A 31 3.80 -3.52 20.70
C ASP A 31 3.35 -4.93 20.28
N GLU A 32 3.44 -5.24 18.98
CA GLU A 32 3.05 -6.51 18.35
C GLU A 32 4.24 -7.12 17.59
N PRO A 33 5.06 -7.99 18.21
CA PRO A 33 6.27 -8.57 17.59
C PRO A 33 6.01 -9.43 16.35
N ARG A 34 4.74 -9.78 16.10
CA ARG A 34 4.29 -10.55 14.93
C ARG A 34 4.28 -9.71 13.66
N ILE A 35 4.32 -8.38 13.79
CA ILE A 35 4.27 -7.45 12.67
C ILE A 35 5.68 -6.99 12.36
N ASP A 36 6.23 -7.45 11.24
CA ASP A 36 7.47 -6.88 10.72
C ASP A 36 7.19 -5.53 10.06
N ALA A 37 7.49 -4.45 10.77
CA ALA A 37 7.36 -3.08 10.28
C ALA A 37 8.10 -2.85 8.95
N LYS A 38 9.24 -3.52 8.76
CA LYS A 38 10.01 -3.38 7.51
C LYS A 38 9.22 -3.96 6.34
N SER A 39 8.75 -5.19 6.46
CA SER A 39 7.90 -5.84 5.45
C SER A 39 6.63 -5.04 5.15
N ALA A 40 5.98 -4.46 6.17
CA ALA A 40 4.80 -3.61 5.98
C ALA A 40 5.13 -2.36 5.14
N ASN A 41 6.23 -1.68 5.45
CA ASN A 41 6.70 -0.51 4.69
C ASN A 41 7.11 -0.86 3.25
N GLU A 42 7.76 -2.00 3.05
CA GLU A 42 8.12 -2.48 1.70
C GLU A 42 6.87 -2.79 0.85
N LEU A 43 5.83 -3.38 1.44
CA LEU A 43 4.57 -3.60 0.76
C LEU A 43 3.86 -2.28 0.43
N LEU A 44 3.78 -1.34 1.37
CA LEU A 44 3.24 -0.01 1.13
C LEU A 44 3.92 0.70 -0.05
N GLY A 45 5.25 0.59 -0.16
CA GLY A 45 5.99 1.13 -1.31
C GLY A 45 5.61 0.49 -2.64
N ARG A 46 5.43 -0.83 -2.68
CA ARG A 46 4.98 -1.53 -3.89
C ARG A 46 3.55 -1.12 -4.29
N LEU A 47 2.64 -1.00 -3.33
CA LEU A 47 1.27 -0.56 -3.58
C LEU A 47 1.24 0.90 -4.09
N HIS A 48 2.01 1.78 -3.47
CA HIS A 48 2.15 3.17 -3.89
C HIS A 48 2.61 3.25 -5.36
N ASN A 49 3.60 2.46 -5.76
CA ASN A 49 4.12 2.46 -7.13
C ASN A 49 3.14 1.94 -8.18
N GLN A 50 2.06 1.27 -7.78
CA GLN A 50 1.00 0.82 -8.69
C GLN A 50 -0.09 1.90 -8.90
N LYS A 51 -0.10 2.99 -8.11
CA LYS A 51 -1.11 4.04 -8.26
C LYS A 51 -0.85 4.89 -9.50
N SER A 52 -1.92 5.24 -10.21
CA SER A 52 -1.88 6.23 -11.28
C SER A 52 -1.95 7.63 -10.67
N PHE A 53 -0.79 8.26 -10.47
CA PHE A 53 -0.73 9.63 -9.95
C PHE A 53 -1.12 10.64 -11.03
N TYR A 54 -2.06 11.53 -10.71
CA TYR A 54 -2.34 12.68 -11.58
C TYR A 54 -1.10 13.57 -11.65
N ARG A 55 -0.62 13.80 -12.86
CA ARG A 55 0.45 14.77 -13.15
C ARG A 55 -0.14 15.83 -14.08
N PRO A 56 -0.22 17.11 -13.65
CA PRO A 56 -0.74 18.17 -14.50
C PRO A 56 0.12 18.29 -15.77
N LYS A 57 -0.54 18.36 -16.93
CA LYS A 57 0.10 18.56 -18.24
C LYS A 57 0.16 20.05 -18.53
N GLY A 58 1.10 20.76 -17.91
CA GLY A 58 1.30 22.21 -18.07
C GLY A 58 2.44 22.72 -17.18
N PRO A 59 2.86 24.00 -17.32
CA PRO A 59 3.84 24.60 -16.41
C PRO A 59 3.34 24.45 -14.97
N TYR A 60 4.17 23.87 -14.11
CA TYR A 60 3.88 23.80 -12.69
C TYR A 60 3.93 25.22 -12.13
N ILE A 61 2.79 25.78 -11.75
CA ILE A 61 2.72 27.08 -11.09
C ILE A 61 2.68 26.81 -9.59
N SER A 62 3.82 26.98 -8.92
CA SER A 62 3.87 27.07 -7.46
C SER A 62 3.38 28.46 -7.03
N GLY A 63 2.36 28.49 -6.19
CA GLY A 63 2.05 29.64 -5.35
C GLY A 63 2.93 29.67 -4.11
#